data_AF-A0A831WLJ3-F1
#
_entry.id   AF-A0A831WLJ3-F1
#
_cell.length_a   1.000
_cell.length_b   1.000
_cell.length_c   1.000
_cell.angle_alpha   90.00
_cell.angle_beta   90.00
_cell.angle_gamma   90.00
#
_symmetry.space_group_name_H-M   'P 1'
#
loop_
_entity.id
_entity.type
_entity.pdbx_description
1 polymer ?
#
loop_
_entity_poly.entity_id
_entity_poly.type
_entity_poly.pdbx_seq_one_letter_code
_entity_poly.pdbx_strand_id
1 'polypeptide(L)' 'MKGKNLVSVHDLSREEVDQIFKTAEYLKMKKKTGEKCEILKDKTLAMIFEKPSLRTRVTFETGMTQLGG' A
#
# COMPACT_ATOMS: atom_id res chain seq x y z
N MET A 1 0.37 -11.70 -5.56
CA MET A 1 1.46 -10.80 -6.04
C MET A 1 2.65 -10.70 -5.05
N LYS A 2 3.06 -11.79 -4.38
CA LYS A 2 4.14 -11.74 -3.38
C LYS A 2 5.50 -11.53 -4.06
N GLY A 3 6.26 -10.53 -3.62
CA GLY A 3 7.61 -10.25 -4.14
C GLY A 3 7.65 -9.65 -5.55
N LYS A 4 6.51 -9.21 -6.10
CA LYS A 4 6.43 -8.57 -7.41
C LYS A 4 6.73 -7.06 -7.29
N ASN A 5 7.63 -6.56 -8.13
CA ASN A 5 7.88 -5.12 -8.28
C ASN A 5 6.81 -4.52 -9.21
N LEU A 6 6.31 -3.34 -8.87
CA LEU A 6 5.36 -2.59 -9.71
C LEU A 6 6.05 -1.35 -10.25
N VAL A 7 6.52 -1.42 -11.51
CA VAL A 7 7.22 -0.30 -12.17
C VAL A 7 6.28 0.40 -13.16
N SER A 8 5.41 -0.37 -13.81
CA SER A 8 4.42 0.13 -14.76
C SER A 8 3.04 -0.47 -14.49
N VAL A 9 1.98 0.28 -14.79
CA VAL A 9 0.60 -0.23 -14.76
C VAL A 9 0.41 -1.37 -15.77
N HIS A 10 1.21 -1.39 -16.85
CA HIS A 10 1.20 -2.46 -17.85
C HIS A 10 1.76 -3.79 -17.32
N ASP A 11 2.43 -3.79 -16.17
CA ASP A 11 2.91 -5.02 -15.53
C ASP A 11 1.77 -5.79 -14.82
N LEU A 12 0.58 -5.20 -14.74
CA LEU A 12 -0.58 -5.78 -14.07
C LEU A 12 -1.51 -6.47 -15.05
N SER A 13 -1.92 -7.70 -14.73
CA SER A 13 -3.07 -8.32 -15.37
C SER A 13 -4.38 -7.68 -14.89
N ARG A 14 -5.48 -7.90 -15.62
CA ARG A 14 -6.81 -7.43 -15.20
C ARG A 14 -7.18 -7.97 -13.81
N GLU A 15 -6.89 -9.24 -13.56
CA GLU A 15 -7.19 -9.92 -12.31
C GLU A 15 -6.39 -9.33 -11.15
N GLU A 16 -5.13 -8.94 -11.39
CA GLU A 16 -4.29 -8.25 -10.39
C GLU A 16 -4.82 -6.85 -10.07
N VAL A 17 -5.30 -6.11 -11.08
CA VAL A 17 -5.96 -4.81 -10.88
C VAL A 17 -7.22 -4.99 -10.02
N ASP A 18 -8.06 -5.97 -10.34
CA ASP A 18 -9.26 -6.28 -9.55
C ASP A 18 -8.92 -6.68 -8.11
N GLN A 19 -7.83 -7.45 -7.93
CA GLN A 19 -7.32 -7.81 -6.60
C GLN A 19 -6.87 -6.59 -5.80
N ILE A 20 -6.19 -5.62 -6.43
CA ILE A 20 -5.79 -4.36 -5.79
C ILE A 20 -7.02 -3.59 -5.29
N PHE A 21 -8.05 -3.43 -6.13
CA PHE A 21 -9.26 -2.70 -5.74
C PHE A 21 -10.05 -3.39 -4.62
N LYS A 22 -10.21 -4.71 -4.67
CA LYS A 22 -10.84 -5.49 -3.60
C LYS A 22 -10.08 -5.35 -2.28
N THR A 23 -8.75 -5.37 -2.33
CA THR A 23 -7.90 -5.19 -1.14
C THR A 23 -8.07 -3.77 -0.57
N ALA A 24 -8.10 -2.75 -1.44
CA ALA A 24 -8.30 -1.35 -1.02
C ALA A 24 -9.68 -1.14 -0.35
N GLU A 25 -10.74 -1.73 -0.89
CA GLU A 25 -12.07 -1.69 -0.29
C GLU A 25 -12.10 -2.35 1.10
N TYR A 26 -11.53 -3.55 1.20
CA TYR A 26 -11.42 -4.28 2.47
C TYR A 26 -10.67 -3.49 3.55
N LEU A 27 -9.51 -2.94 3.22
CA LEU A 27 -8.72 -2.14 4.16
C LEU A 27 -9.45 -0.84 4.57
N LYS A 28 -10.15 -0.20 3.63
CA LYS A 28 -10.98 0.97 3.91
C LYS A 28 -12.13 0.64 4.87
N MET A 29 -12.75 -0.52 4.70
CA MET A 29 -13.80 -1.00 5.61
C MET A 29 -13.25 -1.23 7.01
N LYS A 30 -12.14 -1.98 7.16
CA LYS A 30 -11.50 -2.23 8.46
C LYS A 30 -11.13 -0.95 9.20
N LYS A 31 -10.58 0.01 8.47
CA LYS A 31 -10.26 1.32 9.04
C LYS A 31 -11.51 2.06 9.53
N LYS A 32 -12.62 1.99 8.78
CA LYS A 32 -13.90 2.61 9.18
C LYS A 32 -14.51 1.97 10.42
N THR A 33 -14.36 0.66 10.60
CA THR A 33 -14.86 -0.06 11.77
C THR A 33 -13.95 0.07 12.99
N GLY A 34 -12.82 0.78 12.89
CA GLY A 34 -11.85 0.94 13.97
C GLY A 34 -11.03 -0.32 14.24
N GLU A 35 -11.08 -1.32 13.36
CA GLU A 35 -10.32 -2.55 13.52
C GLU A 35 -8.84 -2.29 13.20
N LYS A 36 -7.95 -2.60 14.14
CA LYS A 36 -6.51 -2.52 13.91
C LYS A 36 -6.10 -3.55 12.86
N CYS A 37 -5.41 -3.10 11.83
CA CYS A 37 -4.85 -3.95 10.78
C CYS A 37 -3.33 -3.90 10.87
N GLU A 38 -2.69 -4.94 11.41
CA GLU A 38 -1.22 -5.01 11.57
C GLU A 38 -0.59 -5.98 10.56
N ILE A 39 -1.07 -5.99 9.31
CA ILE A 39 -0.61 -6.94 8.29
C ILE A 39 0.84 -6.71 7.81
N LEU A 40 1.38 -5.50 8.05
CA LEU A 40 2.77 -5.13 7.74
C LEU A 40 3.63 -5.00 9.01
N LYS A 41 3.20 -5.60 10.11
CA LYS A 41 3.98 -5.60 11.36
C LYS A 41 5.43 -6.02 11.14
N ASP A 42 6.34 -5.29 11.77
CA ASP A 42 7.79 -5.47 11.70
C ASP A 42 8.37 -5.38 10.28
N LYS A 43 7.66 -4.71 9.36
CA LYS A 43 8.17 -4.32 8.04
C LYS A 43 8.59 -2.86 8.05
N THR A 44 9.59 -2.54 7.24
CA THR A 44 10.10 -1.18 7.08
C THR A 44 10.10 -0.81 5.61
N LEU A 45 9.55 0.36 5.28
CA LEU A 45 9.62 0.94 3.94
C LEU A 45 10.73 1.97 3.86
N ALA A 46 11.73 1.72 3.02
CA ALA A 46 12.70 2.72 2.61
C ALA A 46 12.16 3.48 1.40
N MET A 47 12.23 4.81 1.43
CA MET A 47 11.80 5.68 0.32
C MET A 47 12.95 6.53 -0.17
N ILE A 48 13.21 6.50 -1.48
CA ILE A 48 14.27 7.26 -2.14
C ILE A 48 13.61 8.16 -3.20
N PHE A 49 13.86 9.46 -3.10
CA PHE A 49 13.33 10.46 -4.02
C PHE A 49 14.46 11.39 -4.48
N GLU A 50 14.74 11.43 -5.79
CA GLU A 50 15.70 12.36 -6.37
C GLU A 50 15.16 13.80 -6.39
N LYS A 51 13.84 13.95 -6.58
CA LYS A 51 13.14 15.23 -6.54
C LYS A 51 12.13 15.25 -5.39
N PRO A 52 11.92 16.40 -4.71
CA PRO A 52 10.95 16.50 -3.64
C PRO A 52 9.54 16.08 -4.10
N SER A 53 8.95 15.08 -3.43
CA SER A 53 7.56 14.68 -3.63
C SER A 53 6.85 14.43 -2.30
N LEU A 54 6.40 15.51 -1.66
CA LEU A 54 5.82 15.47 -0.32
C LEU A 54 4.52 14.66 -0.27
N ARG A 55 3.63 14.84 -1.25
CA ARG A 55 2.34 14.12 -1.27
C ARG A 55 2.55 12.61 -1.36
N THR A 56 3.40 12.18 -2.28
CA THR A 56 3.71 10.75 -2.45
C THR A 56 4.31 10.20 -1.17
N ARG A 57 5.39 10.80 -0.66
CA ARG A 57 6.05 10.35 0.58
C ARG A 57 5.06 10.21 1.74
N VAL A 58 4.28 11.24 2.02
CA VAL A 58 3.34 11.26 3.16
C VAL A 58 2.26 10.18 2.99
N THR A 59 1.73 9.98 1.77
CA THR A 59 0.72 8.94 1.54
C THR A 59 1.26 7.52 1.73
N PHE A 60 2.48 7.23 1.26
CA PHE A 60 3.12 5.93 1.45
C PHE A 60 3.45 5.66 2.93
N GLU A 61 4.03 6.66 3.62
CA GLU A 61 4.32 6.60 5.06
C GLU A 61 3.06 6.36 5.90
N THR A 62 1.99 7.09 5.58
CA THR A 62 0.69 6.94 6.23
C THR A 62 0.09 5.55 6.01
N GLY A 63 0.20 5.01 4.80
CA GLY A 63 -0.26 3.67 4.45
C GLY A 63 0.46 2.58 5.24
N MET A 64 1.80 2.63 5.25
CA MET A 64 2.67 1.74 6.03
C MET A 64 2.31 1.78 7.53
N THR A 65 2.31 2.98 8.11
CA THR A 65 1.98 3.19 9.53
C THR A 65 0.60 2.63 9.90
N GLN A 66 -0.41 2.83 9.04
CA GLN A 66 -1.77 2.31 9.28
C GLN A 66 -1.86 0.78 9.26
N LEU A 67 -0.90 0.12 8.62
CA LEU A 67 -0.85 -1.34 8.47
C LEU A 67 0.12 -2.01 9.46
N GLY A 68 0.71 -1.25 10.39
CA GLY A 68 1.56 -1.77 11.47
C GLY A 68 3.06 -1.81 11.16
N GLY A 69 3.50 -1.25 10.03
CA GLY A 69 4.92 -1.12 9.69
C GLY A 69 5.11 -0.18 8.53
#